data_AF-A0A7M5WQX0-F1
#
_entry.id   AF-A0A7M5WQX0-F1
#
_cell.length_a   1.000
_cell.length_b   1.000
_cell.length_c   1.000
_cell.angle_alpha   90.00
_cell.angle_beta   90.00
_cell.angle_gamma   90.00
#
_symmetry.space_group_name_H-M   'P 1'
#
loop_
_entity.id
_entity.type
_entity.pdbx_description
1 polymer ?
#
loop_
_entity_poly.entity_id
_entity_poly.type
_entity_poly.pdbx_seq_one_letter_code
_entity_poly.pdbx_strand_id
1 'polypeptide(L)'
;MGNESAHFEIQFVQICSLREELKNILQQDFSAFLRNCTRKRKNNSGDENHSTKRQKTRKETNKTYYQKNQEVVIENNKIYRSQNKEKINKNNKNYRSQNKEKIHERDKNYRSQNKEKVNEQDKVYYKKNKKVHKDNLVSKFLKLVNEGPFYVCVCCNRCLYRQTVIKYSADKYDMPKENYYSEVVSFDGQLYICKTCHNKLKKGDLPCQSVKNKLSLDELPEEFHTLRRLEKILISRRILFKKIAIMPKGQFPKLKGSICNVPINVENVANTLPRSTSDNGLLIVKLKRKLEYRGHVVFEPIRPDFIQ
;
A
#
# COMPACT_ATOMS: atom_id res chain seq x y z
N MET A 1 -46.33 102.91 -10.43
CA MET A 1 -45.37 101.95 -9.83
C MET A 1 -45.54 102.03 -8.33
N GLY A 2 -45.93 100.94 -7.69
CA GLY A 2 -46.13 100.88 -6.23
C GLY A 2 -47.43 100.16 -5.87
N ASN A 3 -47.27 98.93 -5.36
CA ASN A 3 -48.17 98.17 -4.46
C ASN A 3 -48.17 96.65 -4.73
N GLU A 4 -47.00 96.04 -4.95
CA GLU A 4 -46.82 94.57 -4.88
C GLU A 4 -46.06 94.12 -3.62
N SER A 5 -45.48 95.05 -2.85
CA SER A 5 -44.66 94.75 -1.68
C SER A 5 -45.46 94.36 -0.42
N ALA A 6 -46.70 94.82 -0.27
CA ALA A 6 -47.49 94.57 0.95
C ALA A 6 -48.12 93.16 1.01
N HIS A 7 -48.37 92.52 -0.14
CA HIS A 7 -49.00 91.19 -0.19
C HIS A 7 -47.98 90.05 0.08
N PHE A 8 -46.69 90.32 -0.12
CA PHE A 8 -45.60 89.37 0.14
C PHE A 8 -45.16 89.34 1.62
N GLU A 9 -45.26 90.45 2.35
CA GLU A 9 -44.88 90.50 3.77
C GLU A 9 -45.87 89.79 4.69
N ILE A 10 -47.18 89.85 4.41
CA ILE A 10 -48.20 89.19 5.24
C ILE A 10 -48.13 87.66 5.11
N GLN A 11 -47.83 87.13 3.92
CA GLN A 11 -47.65 85.68 3.72
C GLN A 11 -46.36 85.14 4.37
N PHE A 12 -45.31 85.95 4.49
CA PHE A 12 -44.03 85.50 5.07
C PHE A 12 -44.10 85.34 6.59
N VAL A 13 -44.86 86.20 7.29
CA VAL A 13 -45.01 86.15 8.75
C VAL A 13 -45.82 84.94 9.20
N GLN A 14 -46.88 84.54 8.47
CA GLN A 14 -47.65 83.33 8.77
C GLN A 14 -46.90 82.02 8.51
N ILE A 15 -45.98 81.99 7.54
CA ILE A 15 -45.16 80.80 7.24
C ILE A 15 -44.05 80.63 8.30
N CYS A 16 -43.50 81.71 8.84
CA CYS A 16 -42.47 81.64 9.89
C CYS A 16 -42.99 81.12 11.23
N SER A 17 -44.19 81.52 11.67
CA SER A 17 -44.78 81.04 12.93
C SER A 17 -45.14 79.55 12.88
N LEU A 18 -45.74 79.08 11.79
CA LEU A 18 -46.04 77.65 11.57
C LEU A 18 -44.77 76.79 11.52
N ARG A 19 -43.64 77.34 11.06
CA ARG A 19 -42.36 76.63 10.96
C ARG A 19 -41.67 76.49 12.32
N GLU A 20 -41.86 77.44 13.24
CA GLU A 20 -41.37 77.35 14.63
C GLU A 20 -42.22 76.40 15.47
N GLU A 21 -43.55 76.39 15.29
CA GLU A 21 -44.44 75.42 15.95
C GLU A 21 -44.14 73.98 15.49
N LEU A 22 -43.95 73.75 14.20
CA LEU A 22 -43.57 72.43 13.68
C LEU A 22 -42.19 71.98 14.17
N LYS A 23 -41.23 72.90 14.33
CA LYS A 23 -39.92 72.59 14.93
C LYS A 23 -40.05 72.19 16.40
N ASN A 24 -40.90 72.87 17.17
CA ASN A 24 -41.13 72.54 18.58
C ASN A 24 -41.86 71.21 18.77
N ILE A 25 -42.85 70.89 17.94
CA ILE A 25 -43.54 69.59 17.94
C ILE A 25 -42.55 68.47 17.59
N LEU A 26 -41.76 68.64 16.52
CA LEU A 26 -40.73 67.68 16.14
C LEU A 26 -39.66 67.50 17.23
N GLN A 27 -39.26 68.56 17.94
CA GLN A 27 -38.30 68.46 19.05
C GLN A 27 -38.90 67.75 20.28
N GLN A 28 -40.17 68.01 20.62
CA GLN A 28 -40.84 67.32 21.73
C GLN A 28 -41.03 65.82 21.42
N ASP A 29 -41.46 65.46 20.22
CA ASP A 29 -41.66 64.07 19.80
C ASP A 29 -40.34 63.30 19.72
N PHE A 30 -39.26 63.95 19.24
CA PHE A 30 -37.92 63.33 19.24
C PHE A 30 -37.40 63.09 20.67
N SER A 31 -37.67 64.02 21.59
CA SER A 31 -37.31 63.86 23.01
C SER A 31 -38.10 62.74 23.70
N ALA A 32 -39.37 62.53 23.32
CA ALA A 32 -40.22 61.47 23.83
C ALA A 32 -39.81 60.10 23.27
N PHE A 33 -39.45 60.05 21.97
CA PHE A 33 -38.89 58.86 21.32
C PHE A 33 -37.56 58.42 21.94
N LEU A 34 -36.64 59.37 22.18
CA LEU A 34 -35.37 59.10 22.86
C LEU A 34 -35.56 58.61 24.31
N ARG A 35 -36.54 59.16 25.04
CA ARG A 35 -36.92 58.70 26.39
C ARG A 35 -37.48 57.27 26.39
N ASN A 36 -38.30 56.92 25.40
CA ASN A 36 -38.82 55.54 25.27
C ASN A 36 -37.73 54.54 24.84
N CYS A 37 -36.84 54.91 23.92
CA CYS A 37 -35.70 54.08 23.51
C CYS A 37 -34.71 53.81 24.64
N THR A 38 -34.45 54.81 25.51
CA THR A 38 -33.59 54.66 26.69
C THR A 38 -34.25 53.83 27.80
N ARG A 39 -35.57 53.94 27.98
CA ARG A 39 -36.33 53.12 28.95
C ARG A 39 -36.40 51.65 28.51
N LYS A 40 -36.60 51.37 27.21
CA LYS A 40 -36.55 50.00 26.63
C LYS A 40 -35.15 49.38 26.73
N ARG A 41 -34.07 50.17 26.52
CA ARG A 41 -32.68 49.71 26.70
C ARG A 41 -32.32 49.41 28.16
N LYS A 42 -32.80 50.20 29.13
CA LYS A 42 -32.56 49.96 30.56
C LYS A 42 -33.26 48.70 31.09
N ASN A 43 -34.43 48.35 30.56
CA ASN A 43 -35.14 47.13 30.95
C ASN A 43 -34.49 45.87 30.36
N ASN A 44 -34.05 45.89 29.09
CA ASN A 44 -33.35 44.74 28.47
C ASN A 44 -31.92 44.52 29.00
N SER A 45 -31.20 45.58 29.38
CA SER A 45 -29.84 45.46 29.93
C SER A 45 -29.81 44.93 31.37
N GLY A 46 -30.91 45.01 32.11
CA GLY A 46 -31.07 44.39 33.44
C GLY A 46 -31.18 42.85 33.37
N ASP A 47 -31.94 42.33 32.40
CA ASP A 47 -32.18 40.89 32.24
C ASP A 47 -30.98 40.12 31.64
N GLU A 48 -30.27 40.71 30.66
CA GLU A 48 -29.06 40.10 30.09
C GLU A 48 -27.91 40.01 31.11
N ASN A 49 -27.77 41.02 31.99
CA ASN A 49 -26.77 41.03 33.05
C ASN A 49 -27.09 40.04 34.19
N HIS A 50 -28.36 39.83 34.52
CA HIS A 50 -28.77 38.83 35.52
C HIS A 50 -28.56 37.39 35.03
N SER A 51 -28.87 37.11 33.75
CA SER A 51 -28.63 35.80 33.10
C SER A 51 -27.14 35.43 33.03
N THR A 52 -26.30 36.37 32.60
CA THR A 52 -24.84 36.14 32.45
C THR A 52 -24.12 36.04 33.79
N LYS A 53 -24.53 36.79 34.81
CA LYS A 53 -23.99 36.70 36.18
C LYS A 53 -24.39 35.37 36.86
N ARG A 54 -25.62 34.89 36.64
CA ARG A 54 -26.10 33.57 37.10
C ARG A 54 -25.38 32.40 36.39
N GLN A 55 -25.04 32.54 35.10
CA GLN A 55 -24.22 31.55 34.38
C GLN A 55 -22.77 31.53 34.86
N LYS A 56 -22.15 32.69 35.13
CA LYS A 56 -20.78 32.77 35.66
C LYS A 56 -20.67 32.16 37.06
N THR A 57 -21.58 32.53 37.97
CA THR A 57 -21.65 31.96 39.33
C THR A 57 -21.93 30.46 39.32
N ARG A 58 -22.75 29.96 38.39
CA ARG A 58 -22.95 28.50 38.18
C ARG A 58 -21.69 27.78 37.64
N LYS A 59 -20.91 28.43 36.77
CA LYS A 59 -19.64 27.89 36.27
C LYS A 59 -18.59 27.81 37.38
N GLU A 60 -18.51 28.83 38.24
CA GLU A 60 -17.58 28.87 39.37
C GLU A 60 -17.94 27.85 40.46
N THR A 61 -19.22 27.74 40.80
CA THR A 61 -19.72 26.72 41.75
C THR A 61 -19.53 25.30 41.24
N ASN A 62 -19.74 25.04 39.94
CA ASN A 62 -19.40 23.74 39.35
C ASN A 62 -17.88 23.48 39.38
N LYS A 63 -17.06 24.49 39.10
CA LYS A 63 -15.60 24.37 39.15
C LYS A 63 -15.11 24.02 40.55
N THR A 64 -15.63 24.68 41.59
CA THR A 64 -15.29 24.38 42.98
C THR A 64 -15.80 23.01 43.42
N TYR A 65 -16.97 22.56 42.95
CA TYR A 65 -17.46 21.19 43.14
C TYR A 65 -16.53 20.14 42.53
N TYR A 66 -16.08 20.32 41.28
CA TYR A 66 -15.16 19.39 40.62
C TYR A 66 -13.78 19.35 41.28
N GLN A 67 -13.30 20.47 41.82
CA GLN A 67 -12.04 20.51 42.56
C GLN A 67 -12.16 19.79 43.91
N LYS A 68 -13.27 19.96 44.63
CA LYS A 68 -13.50 19.29 45.93
C LYS A 68 -13.78 17.79 45.79
N ASN A 69 -14.38 17.35 44.68
CA ASN A 69 -14.75 15.95 44.44
C ASN A 69 -13.92 15.27 43.34
N GLN A 70 -12.70 15.75 43.11
CA GLN A 70 -11.88 15.35 41.97
C GLN A 70 -11.59 13.83 41.96
N GLU A 71 -11.24 13.26 43.10
CA GLU A 71 -10.91 11.83 43.23
C GLU A 71 -12.13 10.94 43.01
N VAL A 72 -13.26 11.26 43.64
CA VAL A 72 -14.54 10.55 43.49
C VAL A 72 -15.01 10.56 42.03
N VAL A 73 -14.87 11.69 41.33
CA VAL A 73 -15.22 11.80 39.91
C VAL A 73 -14.26 11.00 39.03
N ILE A 74 -12.98 10.94 39.35
CA ILE A 74 -12.00 10.13 38.62
C ILE A 74 -12.30 8.64 38.78
N GLU A 75 -12.59 8.19 40.01
CA GLU A 75 -12.88 6.80 40.34
C GLU A 75 -14.18 6.32 39.68
N ASN A 76 -15.25 7.10 39.78
CA ASN A 76 -16.52 6.81 39.10
C ASN A 76 -16.38 6.78 37.58
N ASN A 77 -15.53 7.63 37.00
CA ASN A 77 -15.23 7.58 35.56
C ASN A 77 -14.42 6.33 35.17
N LYS A 78 -13.53 5.83 36.02
CA LYS A 78 -12.81 4.57 35.78
C LYS A 78 -13.79 3.39 35.76
N ILE A 79 -14.70 3.33 36.74
CA ILE A 79 -15.74 2.30 36.83
C ILE A 79 -16.67 2.35 35.61
N TYR A 80 -17.15 3.55 35.26
CA TYR A 80 -17.99 3.73 34.08
C TYR A 80 -17.30 3.27 32.78
N ARG A 81 -16.01 3.63 32.60
CA ARG A 81 -15.21 3.22 31.43
C ARG A 81 -14.94 1.72 31.38
N SER A 82 -14.80 1.05 32.54
CA SER A 82 -14.59 -0.40 32.58
C SER A 82 -15.89 -1.15 32.22
N GLN A 83 -17.02 -0.73 32.79
CA GLN A 83 -18.33 -1.33 32.55
C GLN A 83 -18.86 -1.12 31.12
N ASN A 84 -18.54 0.01 30.49
CA ASN A 84 -19.04 0.37 29.15
C ASN A 84 -17.99 0.28 28.03
N LYS A 85 -16.91 -0.47 28.26
CA LYS A 85 -15.73 -0.52 27.36
C LYS A 85 -16.07 -0.83 25.91
N GLU A 86 -16.96 -1.79 25.66
CA GLU A 86 -17.35 -2.19 24.30
C GLU A 86 -18.18 -1.12 23.58
N LYS A 87 -19.14 -0.51 24.28
CA LYS A 87 -20.00 0.56 23.75
C LYS A 87 -19.18 1.81 23.40
N ILE A 88 -18.22 2.16 24.26
CA ILE A 88 -17.27 3.26 24.04
C ILE A 88 -16.38 2.95 22.82
N ASN A 89 -15.86 1.73 22.69
CA ASN A 89 -15.03 1.34 21.56
C ASN A 89 -15.80 1.34 20.24
N LYS A 90 -17.05 0.87 20.23
CA LYS A 90 -17.92 0.87 19.05
C LYS A 90 -18.22 2.30 18.59
N ASN A 91 -18.58 3.19 19.52
CA ASN A 91 -18.81 4.60 19.21
C ASN A 91 -17.53 5.30 18.71
N ASN A 92 -16.36 5.02 19.33
CA ASN A 92 -15.09 5.56 18.89
C ASN A 92 -14.68 5.08 17.49
N LYS A 93 -14.95 3.81 17.14
CA LYS A 93 -14.73 3.30 15.77
C LYS A 93 -15.62 4.03 14.77
N ASN A 94 -16.89 4.23 15.09
CA ASN A 94 -17.84 4.92 14.22
C ASN A 94 -17.47 6.40 14.03
N TYR A 95 -17.08 7.09 15.11
CA TYR A 95 -16.59 8.47 15.05
C TYR A 95 -15.33 8.60 14.18
N ARG A 96 -14.39 7.66 14.31
CA ARG A 96 -13.15 7.65 13.50
C ARG A 96 -13.41 7.34 12.03
N SER A 97 -14.38 6.49 11.69
CA SER A 97 -14.72 6.22 10.29
C SER A 97 -15.37 7.43 9.63
N GLN A 98 -16.29 8.10 10.34
CA GLN A 98 -17.01 9.27 9.84
C GLN A 98 -16.14 10.53 9.72
N ASN A 99 -15.13 10.70 10.58
CA ASN A 99 -14.27 11.89 10.61
C ASN A 99 -12.83 11.62 10.14
N LYS A 100 -12.62 10.58 9.33
CA LYS A 100 -11.29 10.11 8.93
C LYS A 100 -10.42 11.23 8.31
N GLU A 101 -11.00 12.04 7.44
CA GLU A 101 -10.30 13.13 6.74
C GLU A 101 -9.93 14.27 7.69
N LYS A 102 -10.87 14.74 8.52
CA LYS A 102 -10.64 15.80 9.52
C LYS A 102 -9.58 15.39 10.55
N ILE A 103 -9.58 14.13 10.97
CA ILE A 103 -8.56 13.59 11.88
C ILE A 103 -7.20 13.56 11.18
N HIS A 104 -7.15 13.09 9.93
CA HIS A 104 -5.92 13.03 9.17
C HIS A 104 -5.29 14.42 8.94
N GLU A 105 -6.11 15.40 8.58
CA GLU A 105 -5.69 16.78 8.35
C GLU A 105 -5.19 17.46 9.63
N ARG A 106 -5.91 17.27 10.74
CA ARG A 106 -5.48 17.75 12.06
C ARG A 106 -4.15 17.13 12.48
N ASP A 107 -4.00 15.81 12.32
CA ASP A 107 -2.78 15.11 12.70
C ASP A 107 -1.60 15.49 11.79
N LYS A 108 -1.86 15.79 10.51
CA LYS A 108 -0.87 16.32 9.56
C LYS A 108 -0.39 17.71 9.98
N ASN A 109 -1.31 18.61 10.34
CA ASN A 109 -0.97 19.94 10.85
C ASN A 109 -0.22 19.90 12.19
N TYR A 110 -0.59 18.99 13.08
CA TYR A 110 0.14 18.79 14.34
C TYR A 110 1.58 18.32 14.10
N ARG A 111 1.77 17.35 13.20
CA ARG A 111 3.10 16.83 12.83
C ARG A 111 3.95 17.86 12.09
N SER A 112 3.35 18.72 11.27
CA SER A 112 4.10 19.78 10.58
C SER A 112 4.58 20.85 11.57
N GLN A 113 3.72 21.26 12.52
CA GLN A 113 4.05 22.26 13.54
C GLN A 113 5.03 21.75 14.61
N ASN A 114 5.02 20.45 14.94
CA ASN A 114 5.84 19.87 16.00
C ASN A 114 6.91 18.90 15.47
N LYS A 115 7.35 19.08 14.23
CA LYS A 115 8.25 18.15 13.51
C LYS A 115 9.53 17.81 14.29
N GLU A 116 10.16 18.79 14.93
CA GLU A 116 11.39 18.60 15.69
C GLU A 116 11.16 17.77 16.96
N LYS A 117 10.13 18.10 17.75
CA LYS A 117 9.77 17.36 18.96
C LYS A 117 9.42 15.90 18.66
N VAL A 118 8.68 15.66 17.58
CA VAL A 118 8.33 14.29 17.13
C VAL A 118 9.59 13.53 16.70
N ASN A 119 10.45 14.14 15.89
CA ASN A 119 11.70 13.51 15.46
C ASN A 119 12.65 13.20 16.63
N GLU A 120 12.71 14.08 17.63
CA GLU A 120 13.55 13.87 18.81
C GLU A 120 13.03 12.74 19.69
N GLN A 121 11.71 12.67 19.91
CA GLN A 121 11.06 11.54 20.57
C GLN A 121 11.31 10.22 19.81
N ASP A 122 11.20 10.23 18.48
CA ASP A 122 11.47 9.06 17.65
C ASP A 122 12.94 8.61 17.76
N LYS A 123 13.89 9.55 17.77
CA LYS A 123 15.32 9.25 17.99
C LYS A 123 15.56 8.60 19.34
N VAL A 124 14.97 9.15 20.41
CA VAL A 124 15.08 8.59 21.77
C VAL A 124 14.49 7.18 21.84
N TYR A 125 13.30 6.98 21.24
CA TYR A 125 12.66 5.68 21.14
C TYR A 125 13.52 4.65 20.38
N TYR A 126 14.07 5.03 19.22
CA TYR A 126 14.96 4.16 18.44
C TYR A 126 16.26 3.84 19.16
N LYS A 127 16.85 4.82 19.89
CA LYS A 127 18.08 4.61 20.65
C LYS A 127 17.84 3.63 21.81
N LYS A 128 16.70 3.77 22.50
CA LYS A 128 16.27 2.86 23.60
C LYS A 128 15.94 1.45 23.11
N ASN A 129 15.34 1.32 21.92
CA ASN A 129 14.89 0.04 21.36
C ASN A 129 15.78 -0.50 20.23
N LYS A 130 17.02 -0.01 20.10
CA LYS A 130 17.90 -0.30 18.95
C LYS A 130 18.11 -1.79 18.70
N LYS A 131 18.27 -2.58 19.78
CA LYS A 131 18.47 -4.04 19.71
C LYS A 131 17.19 -4.75 19.27
N VAL A 132 16.07 -4.49 19.93
CA VAL A 132 14.74 -5.02 19.57
C VAL A 132 14.36 -4.68 18.13
N HIS A 133 14.66 -3.47 17.67
CA HIS A 133 14.36 -3.05 16.31
C HIS A 133 15.22 -3.78 15.28
N LYS A 134 16.51 -4.02 15.60
CA LYS A 134 17.39 -4.85 14.77
C LYS A 134 16.91 -6.30 14.74
N ASP A 135 16.59 -6.88 15.88
CA ASP A 135 16.16 -8.28 15.99
C ASP A 135 14.81 -8.50 15.28
N ASN A 136 13.90 -7.52 15.35
CA ASN A 136 12.65 -7.52 14.58
C ASN A 136 12.88 -7.43 13.06
N LEU A 137 13.87 -6.64 12.62
CA LEU A 137 14.22 -6.56 11.21
C LEU A 137 14.89 -7.86 10.72
N VAL A 138 15.79 -8.43 11.52
CA VAL A 138 16.46 -9.70 11.22
C VAL A 138 15.46 -10.84 11.18
N SER A 139 14.57 -10.95 12.18
CA SER A 139 13.52 -11.99 12.17
C SER A 139 12.55 -11.84 11.01
N LYS A 140 12.17 -10.62 10.63
CA LYS A 140 11.36 -10.37 9.43
C LYS A 140 12.12 -10.75 8.15
N PHE A 141 13.41 -10.44 8.08
CA PHE A 141 14.26 -10.81 6.96
C PHE A 141 14.40 -12.34 6.83
N LEU A 142 14.70 -13.04 7.93
CA LEU A 142 14.83 -14.50 7.94
C LEU A 142 13.53 -15.19 7.52
N LYS A 143 12.37 -14.69 7.98
CA LYS A 143 11.06 -15.18 7.52
C LYS A 143 10.89 -15.03 6.00
N LEU A 144 11.29 -13.89 5.44
CA LEU A 144 11.21 -13.65 4.01
C LEU A 144 12.19 -14.48 3.18
N VAL A 145 13.38 -14.78 3.72
CA VAL A 145 14.39 -15.62 3.04
C VAL A 145 14.02 -17.10 3.07
N ASN A 146 13.38 -17.56 4.16
CA ASN A 146 12.88 -18.93 4.25
C ASN A 146 11.73 -19.19 3.25
N GLU A 147 11.01 -18.16 2.82
CA GLU A 147 9.99 -18.27 1.78
C GLU A 147 10.62 -18.23 0.39
N GLY A 148 10.88 -19.42 -0.17
CA GLY A 148 11.31 -19.60 -1.56
C GLY A 148 10.18 -19.37 -2.58
N PRO A 149 10.51 -19.46 -3.89
CA PRO A 149 9.53 -19.35 -4.95
C PRO A 149 8.73 -20.67 -5.09
N PHE A 150 7.83 -20.94 -4.15
CA PHE A 150 7.03 -22.18 -4.11
C PHE A 150 5.60 -22.03 -4.64
N TYR A 151 5.21 -20.80 -5.01
CA TYR A 151 3.86 -20.50 -5.47
C TYR A 151 3.80 -20.57 -6.97
N VAL A 152 3.03 -21.51 -7.50
CA VAL A 152 2.93 -21.75 -8.94
C VAL A 152 1.73 -21.00 -9.50
N CYS A 153 1.94 -20.26 -10.57
CA CYS A 153 0.88 -19.52 -11.24
C CYS A 153 0.05 -20.44 -12.15
N VAL A 154 -1.28 -20.43 -12.01
CA VAL A 154 -2.22 -21.21 -12.85
C VAL A 154 -2.21 -20.86 -14.33
N CYS A 155 -1.61 -19.73 -14.74
CA CYS A 155 -1.62 -19.30 -16.14
C CYS A 155 -0.27 -19.49 -16.83
N CYS A 156 0.84 -19.18 -16.15
CA CYS A 156 2.18 -19.25 -16.73
C CYS A 156 3.04 -20.39 -16.16
N ASN A 157 2.54 -21.16 -15.20
CA ASN A 157 3.24 -22.25 -14.50
C ASN A 157 4.60 -21.86 -13.89
N ARG A 158 4.87 -20.56 -13.74
CA ARG A 158 6.11 -20.07 -13.13
C ARG A 158 6.04 -20.19 -11.61
N CYS A 159 7.12 -20.69 -11.03
CA CYS A 159 7.40 -20.65 -9.60
C CYS A 159 7.76 -19.23 -9.16
N LEU A 160 6.98 -18.67 -8.24
CA LEU A 160 7.03 -17.27 -7.83
C LEU A 160 7.01 -17.15 -6.30
N TYR A 161 7.46 -16.00 -5.79
CA TYR A 161 7.43 -15.67 -4.36
C TYR A 161 6.01 -15.29 -3.91
N ARG A 162 5.71 -15.48 -2.63
CA ARG A 162 4.40 -15.16 -2.02
C ARG A 162 3.93 -13.73 -2.33
N GLN A 163 4.86 -12.79 -2.40
CA GLN A 163 4.57 -11.36 -2.60
C GLN A 163 4.14 -11.01 -4.03
N THR A 164 4.46 -11.85 -5.01
CA THR A 164 4.18 -11.60 -6.44
C THR A 164 2.94 -12.34 -6.95
N VAL A 165 2.31 -13.13 -6.10
CA VAL A 165 1.11 -13.91 -6.40
C VAL A 165 -0.11 -13.46 -5.59
N ILE A 166 -1.29 -13.74 -6.13
CA ILE A 166 -2.60 -13.50 -5.53
C ILE A 166 -3.34 -14.84 -5.52
N LYS A 167 -4.18 -15.10 -4.52
CA LYS A 167 -5.05 -16.28 -4.52
C LYS A 167 -6.00 -16.22 -5.72
N TYR A 168 -6.02 -17.30 -6.49
CA TYR A 168 -6.86 -17.41 -7.68
C TYR A 168 -8.34 -17.56 -7.28
N SER A 169 -9.21 -16.89 -8.01
CA SER A 169 -10.67 -17.03 -7.94
C SER A 169 -11.18 -16.77 -9.36
N ALA A 170 -12.01 -17.68 -9.85
CA ALA A 170 -12.47 -17.68 -11.24
C ALA A 170 -13.36 -16.47 -11.55
N ASP A 171 -14.14 -16.02 -10.57
CA ASP A 171 -15.15 -14.94 -10.69
C ASP A 171 -14.57 -13.56 -10.99
N LYS A 172 -13.24 -13.42 -11.01
CA LYS A 172 -12.55 -12.14 -11.22
C LYS A 172 -12.24 -11.84 -12.69
N TYR A 173 -12.56 -12.74 -13.60
CA TYR A 173 -12.15 -12.67 -14.99
C TYR A 173 -13.31 -13.02 -15.90
N ASP A 174 -13.52 -12.20 -16.93
CA ASP A 174 -14.59 -12.41 -17.92
C ASP A 174 -14.22 -13.45 -18.98
N MET A 175 -12.91 -13.72 -19.16
CA MET A 175 -12.42 -14.71 -20.11
C MET A 175 -12.72 -16.15 -19.67
N PRO A 176 -13.08 -17.06 -20.59
CA PRO A 176 -13.35 -18.45 -20.26
C PRO A 176 -12.10 -19.14 -19.73
N LYS A 177 -12.28 -19.98 -18.71
CA LYS A 177 -11.20 -20.65 -17.97
C LYS A 177 -10.27 -21.46 -18.88
N GLU A 178 -10.83 -22.14 -19.87
CA GLU A 178 -10.13 -23.01 -20.82
C GLU A 178 -8.98 -22.31 -21.57
N ASN A 179 -9.11 -20.99 -21.80
CA ASN A 179 -8.17 -20.22 -22.62
C ASN A 179 -6.87 -19.86 -21.89
N TYR A 180 -6.86 -19.87 -20.56
CA TYR A 180 -5.70 -19.41 -19.79
C TYR A 180 -5.32 -20.30 -18.62
N TYR A 181 -6.21 -21.18 -18.17
CA TYR A 181 -6.02 -21.99 -16.97
C TYR A 181 -5.21 -23.25 -17.27
N SER A 182 -4.28 -23.55 -16.36
CA SER A 182 -3.53 -24.79 -16.23
C SER A 182 -3.83 -25.37 -14.84
N GLU A 183 -4.06 -26.67 -14.77
CA GLU A 183 -4.40 -27.38 -13.53
C GLU A 183 -3.13 -27.66 -12.70
N VAL A 184 -2.54 -26.59 -12.14
CA VAL A 184 -1.33 -26.69 -11.32
C VAL A 184 -1.60 -26.15 -9.93
N VAL A 185 -1.35 -26.98 -8.94
CA VAL A 185 -1.55 -26.68 -7.52
C VAL A 185 -0.22 -26.29 -6.89
N SER A 186 -0.24 -25.31 -5.99
CA SER A 186 0.96 -24.93 -5.21
C SER A 186 1.20 -25.88 -4.04
N PHE A 187 2.34 -25.75 -3.36
CA PHE A 187 2.75 -26.63 -2.25
C PHE A 187 1.73 -26.75 -1.10
N ASP A 188 0.87 -25.74 -0.94
CA ASP A 188 -0.13 -25.63 0.12
C ASP A 188 -1.53 -26.11 -0.31
N GLY A 189 -1.64 -26.74 -1.48
CA GLY A 189 -2.92 -27.19 -2.02
C GLY A 189 -3.78 -26.05 -2.58
N GLN A 190 -3.27 -24.80 -2.63
CA GLN A 190 -4.03 -23.64 -3.10
C GLN A 190 -3.61 -23.22 -4.51
N LEU A 191 -4.54 -22.56 -5.19
CA LEU A 191 -4.33 -22.01 -6.52
C LEU A 191 -3.92 -20.54 -6.45
N TYR A 192 -2.88 -20.20 -7.18
CA TYR A 192 -2.31 -18.85 -7.22
C TYR A 192 -2.18 -18.33 -8.64
N ILE A 193 -2.26 -17.01 -8.77
CA ILE A 193 -2.05 -16.31 -10.04
C ILE A 193 -1.05 -15.17 -9.87
N CYS A 194 -0.13 -15.03 -10.82
CA CYS A 194 0.87 -13.98 -10.84
C CYS A 194 0.23 -12.61 -11.04
N LYS A 195 0.74 -11.55 -10.39
CA LYS A 195 0.22 -10.17 -10.56
C LYS A 195 0.19 -9.73 -12.03
N THR A 196 1.21 -10.08 -12.81
CA THR A 196 1.29 -9.77 -14.24
C THR A 196 0.17 -10.45 -15.04
N CYS A 197 -0.10 -11.72 -14.73
CA CYS A 197 -1.12 -12.54 -15.36
C CYS A 197 -2.52 -12.01 -15.00
N HIS A 198 -2.73 -11.73 -13.71
CA HIS A 198 -3.96 -11.14 -13.18
C HIS A 198 -4.29 -9.82 -13.89
N ASN A 199 -3.32 -8.92 -14.05
CA ASN A 199 -3.55 -7.62 -14.69
C ASN A 199 -3.87 -7.72 -16.18
N LYS A 200 -3.33 -8.71 -16.89
CA LYS A 200 -3.63 -8.95 -18.31
C LYS A 200 -5.00 -9.60 -18.49
N LEU A 201 -5.31 -10.62 -17.70
CA LEU A 201 -6.62 -11.29 -17.76
C LEU A 201 -7.77 -10.36 -17.38
N LYS A 202 -7.55 -9.43 -16.45
CA LYS A 202 -8.53 -8.37 -16.13
C LYS A 202 -8.81 -7.42 -17.30
N LYS A 203 -7.91 -7.32 -18.26
CA LYS A 203 -8.10 -6.54 -19.49
C LYS A 203 -8.76 -7.34 -20.61
N GLY A 204 -9.00 -8.64 -20.40
CA GLY A 204 -9.45 -9.56 -21.45
C GLY A 204 -8.32 -10.17 -22.28
N ASP A 205 -7.05 -9.84 -21.98
CA ASP A 205 -5.92 -10.30 -22.78
C ASP A 205 -5.25 -11.55 -22.20
N LEU A 206 -4.91 -12.49 -23.08
CA LEU A 206 -4.10 -13.65 -22.70
C LEU A 206 -2.64 -13.22 -22.43
N PRO A 207 -2.05 -13.59 -21.28
CA PRO A 207 -0.65 -13.31 -21.03
C PRO A 207 0.27 -13.96 -22.07
N CYS A 208 1.25 -13.20 -22.57
CA CYS A 208 2.28 -13.72 -23.49
C CYS A 208 3.10 -14.90 -22.91
N GLN A 209 3.21 -14.96 -21.58
CA GLN A 209 3.88 -16.05 -20.85
C GLN A 209 2.92 -17.19 -20.47
N SER A 210 1.68 -17.16 -20.97
CA SER A 210 0.69 -18.21 -20.71
C SER A 210 1.16 -19.54 -21.30
N VAL A 211 0.92 -20.62 -20.58
CA VAL A 211 1.15 -22.00 -21.04
C VAL A 211 0.37 -22.26 -22.34
N LYS A 212 -0.85 -21.75 -22.41
CA LYS A 212 -1.73 -21.85 -23.59
C LYS A 212 -1.16 -21.13 -24.83
N ASN A 213 -0.15 -20.28 -24.66
CA ASN A 213 0.62 -19.70 -25.75
C ASN A 213 1.79 -20.63 -26.20
N LYS A 214 1.59 -21.96 -26.17
CA LYS A 214 2.59 -22.97 -26.51
C LYS A 214 3.92 -22.83 -25.75
N LEU A 215 3.84 -22.34 -24.51
CA LEU A 215 4.96 -22.24 -23.58
C LEU A 215 4.87 -23.32 -22.48
N SER A 216 4.03 -24.33 -22.68
CA SER A 216 4.07 -25.55 -21.89
C SER A 216 5.45 -26.17 -21.96
N LEU A 217 5.90 -26.72 -20.84
CA LEU A 217 7.05 -27.61 -20.83
C LEU A 217 6.53 -28.98 -21.21
N ASP A 218 7.15 -29.59 -22.21
CA ASP A 218 6.91 -31.00 -22.51
C ASP A 218 7.49 -31.85 -21.38
N GLU A 219 6.80 -32.94 -21.05
CA GLU A 219 7.33 -33.92 -20.13
C GLU A 219 8.59 -34.53 -20.74
N LEU A 220 9.63 -34.67 -19.91
CA LEU A 220 10.87 -35.25 -20.37
C LEU A 220 10.60 -36.73 -20.66
N PRO A 221 10.90 -37.24 -21.87
CA PRO A 221 10.71 -38.65 -22.19
C PRO A 221 11.47 -39.56 -21.21
N GLU A 222 10.88 -40.70 -20.87
CA GLU A 222 11.40 -41.60 -19.83
C GLU A 222 12.82 -42.10 -20.13
N GLU A 223 13.15 -42.21 -21.43
CA GLU A 223 14.45 -42.62 -21.94
C GLU A 223 15.58 -41.68 -21.46
N PHE A 224 15.28 -40.40 -21.20
CA PHE A 224 16.29 -39.47 -20.69
C PHE A 224 16.61 -39.66 -19.20
N HIS A 225 15.77 -40.34 -18.43
CA HIS A 225 16.05 -40.58 -17.01
C HIS A 225 17.15 -41.62 -16.81
N THR A 226 17.25 -42.60 -17.69
CA THR A 226 18.23 -43.69 -17.63
C THR A 226 19.60 -43.33 -18.21
N LEU A 227 19.70 -42.24 -18.99
CA LEU A 227 20.94 -41.77 -19.61
C LEU A 227 21.87 -41.09 -18.60
N ARG A 228 23.17 -41.43 -18.71
CA ARG A 228 24.24 -40.76 -17.95
C ARG A 228 24.52 -39.36 -18.47
N ARG A 229 25.25 -38.57 -17.67
CA ARG A 229 25.61 -37.19 -18.00
C ARG A 229 26.35 -37.11 -19.34
N LEU A 230 27.36 -37.95 -19.54
CA LEU A 230 28.12 -37.96 -20.80
C LEU A 230 27.29 -38.45 -21.99
N GLU A 231 26.45 -39.46 -21.81
CA GLU A 231 25.51 -39.96 -22.82
C GLU A 231 24.56 -38.85 -23.31
N LYS A 232 23.98 -38.08 -22.36
CA LYS A 232 23.14 -36.90 -22.68
C LYS A 232 23.88 -35.83 -23.48
N ILE A 233 25.17 -35.63 -23.19
CA ILE A 233 25.98 -34.64 -23.91
C ILE A 233 26.22 -35.09 -25.36
N LEU A 234 26.43 -36.39 -25.59
CA LEU A 234 26.72 -36.94 -26.93
C LEU A 234 25.49 -36.97 -27.85
N ILE A 235 24.31 -37.24 -27.29
CA ILE A 235 23.04 -37.21 -28.04
C ILE A 235 22.59 -35.77 -28.32
N SER A 236 23.07 -34.80 -27.54
CA SER A 236 22.69 -33.41 -27.72
C SER A 236 23.20 -32.87 -29.06
N ARG A 237 22.27 -32.44 -29.91
CA ARG A 237 22.55 -31.73 -31.17
C ARG A 237 23.36 -30.44 -30.96
N ARG A 238 23.36 -29.88 -29.75
CA ARG A 238 24.00 -28.60 -29.42
C ARG A 238 24.61 -28.63 -28.03
N ILE A 239 25.88 -28.25 -27.91
CA ILE A 239 26.53 -28.02 -26.60
C ILE A 239 26.62 -26.54 -26.34
N LEU A 240 26.07 -26.13 -25.19
CA LEU A 240 26.11 -24.75 -24.72
C LEU A 240 27.29 -24.55 -23.77
N PHE A 241 28.24 -23.70 -24.18
CA PHE A 241 29.30 -23.22 -23.31
C PHE A 241 28.90 -21.88 -22.69
N LYS A 242 28.70 -21.89 -21.38
CA LYS A 242 28.41 -20.69 -20.58
C LYS A 242 29.47 -20.50 -19.50
N LYS A 243 29.98 -19.28 -19.37
CA LYS A 243 30.88 -18.92 -18.28
C LYS A 243 30.06 -18.34 -17.14
N ILE A 244 30.06 -19.05 -16.01
CA ILE A 244 29.41 -18.59 -14.78
C ILE A 244 30.51 -18.03 -13.87
N ALA A 245 30.34 -16.81 -13.39
CA ALA A 245 31.22 -16.16 -12.44
C ALA A 245 30.42 -15.79 -11.18
N ILE A 246 31.00 -16.04 -10.01
CA ILE A 246 30.40 -15.67 -8.73
C ILE A 246 30.66 -14.17 -8.50
N MET A 247 29.62 -13.40 -8.20
CA MET A 247 29.78 -11.97 -7.93
C MET A 247 30.43 -11.72 -6.55
N PRO A 248 31.41 -10.82 -6.44
CA PRO A 248 32.14 -10.57 -5.18
C PRO A 248 31.22 -10.15 -4.03
N LYS A 249 30.16 -9.39 -4.33
CA LYS A 249 29.12 -9.00 -3.37
C LYS A 249 27.84 -9.76 -3.68
N GLY A 250 27.37 -10.56 -2.72
CA GLY A 250 26.12 -11.32 -2.80
C GLY A 250 26.28 -12.80 -3.20
N GLN A 251 27.44 -13.25 -3.66
CA GLN A 251 27.75 -14.66 -4.00
C GLN A 251 26.79 -15.31 -5.02
N PHE A 252 25.92 -14.54 -5.66
CA PHE A 252 25.03 -15.06 -6.68
C PHE A 252 25.82 -15.35 -7.97
N PRO A 253 25.56 -16.51 -8.61
CA PRO A 253 26.17 -16.85 -9.89
C PRO A 253 25.62 -15.93 -10.99
N LYS A 254 26.52 -15.29 -11.74
CA LYS A 254 26.19 -14.45 -12.90
C LYS A 254 26.78 -15.05 -14.16
N LEU A 255 26.03 -15.02 -15.26
CA LEU A 255 26.54 -15.30 -16.60
C LEU A 255 27.49 -14.19 -17.05
N LYS A 256 28.74 -14.55 -17.37
CA LYS A 256 29.79 -13.64 -17.82
C LYS A 256 30.13 -13.88 -19.29
N GLY A 257 29.92 -12.88 -20.13
CA GLY A 257 30.22 -12.95 -21.57
C GLY A 257 29.10 -13.62 -22.38
N SER A 258 29.41 -13.93 -23.64
CA SER A 258 28.50 -14.59 -24.56
C SER A 258 28.36 -16.08 -24.25
N ILE A 259 27.21 -16.64 -24.64
CA ILE A 259 26.96 -18.08 -24.63
C ILE A 259 27.36 -18.62 -26.00
N CYS A 260 28.34 -19.54 -26.05
CA CYS A 260 28.74 -20.17 -27.29
C CYS A 260 27.92 -21.44 -27.51
N ASN A 261 27.17 -21.49 -28.61
CA ASN A 261 26.36 -22.64 -29.00
C ASN A 261 27.07 -23.41 -30.11
N VAL A 262 27.58 -24.60 -29.79
CA VAL A 262 28.32 -25.43 -30.75
C VAL A 262 27.40 -26.54 -31.25
N PRO A 263 27.04 -26.55 -32.55
CA PRO A 263 26.28 -27.65 -33.13
C PRO A 263 27.15 -28.91 -33.24
N ILE A 264 26.54 -30.06 -32.97
CA ILE A 264 27.16 -31.38 -33.09
C ILE A 264 26.37 -32.17 -34.12
N ASN A 265 27.10 -32.81 -35.04
CA ASN A 265 26.50 -33.81 -35.90
C ASN A 265 26.41 -35.15 -35.14
N VAL A 266 25.21 -35.47 -34.69
CA VAL A 266 24.92 -36.68 -33.90
C VAL A 266 25.19 -37.94 -34.73
N GLU A 267 24.95 -37.91 -36.04
CA GLU A 267 25.19 -39.05 -36.95
C GLU A 267 26.68 -39.40 -37.00
N ASN A 268 27.53 -38.38 -37.07
CA ASN A 268 28.99 -38.58 -37.06
C ASN A 268 29.44 -39.19 -35.73
N VAL A 269 28.89 -38.73 -34.61
CA VAL A 269 29.23 -39.26 -33.28
C VAL A 269 28.78 -40.72 -33.15
N ALA A 270 27.55 -41.03 -33.58
CA ALA A 270 27.01 -42.39 -33.58
C ALA A 270 27.86 -43.32 -34.45
N ASN A 271 28.24 -42.90 -35.66
CA ASN A 271 29.02 -43.72 -36.60
C ASN A 271 30.50 -43.88 -36.21
N THR A 272 31.09 -42.90 -35.52
CA THR A 272 32.52 -42.95 -35.12
C THR A 272 32.74 -43.81 -33.88
N LEU A 273 31.73 -43.94 -33.01
CA LEU A 273 31.84 -44.76 -31.81
C LEU A 273 31.86 -46.25 -32.21
N PRO A 274 32.88 -47.03 -31.77
CA PRO A 274 32.97 -48.43 -32.13
C PRO A 274 31.79 -49.21 -31.55
N ARG A 275 31.14 -50.06 -32.36
CA ARG A 275 30.18 -51.05 -31.88
C ARG A 275 30.99 -52.12 -31.15
N SER A 276 30.82 -52.26 -29.84
CA SER A 276 31.55 -53.30 -29.08
C SER A 276 31.14 -54.67 -29.61
N THR A 277 32.08 -55.45 -30.14
CA THR A 277 31.88 -56.86 -30.52
C THR A 277 32.12 -57.83 -29.35
N SER A 278 32.49 -57.33 -28.17
CA SER A 278 32.86 -58.12 -26.98
C SER A 278 32.07 -57.74 -25.72
N ASP A 279 31.78 -58.75 -24.90
CA ASP A 279 30.65 -58.94 -23.96
C ASP A 279 30.32 -57.86 -22.90
N ASN A 280 31.10 -56.78 -22.77
CA ASN A 280 30.93 -55.82 -21.66
C ASN A 280 30.16 -54.54 -22.01
N GLY A 281 29.78 -54.31 -23.28
CA GLY A 281 28.84 -53.25 -23.69
C GLY A 281 29.17 -51.79 -23.27
N LEU A 282 30.40 -51.53 -22.80
CA LEU A 282 30.80 -50.27 -22.18
C LEU A 282 32.05 -49.69 -22.84
N LEU A 283 31.96 -48.43 -23.27
CA LEU A 283 33.06 -47.64 -23.83
C LEU A 283 33.51 -46.56 -22.86
N ILE A 284 34.78 -46.53 -22.53
CA ILE A 284 35.36 -45.48 -21.67
C ILE A 284 35.74 -44.28 -22.55
N VAL A 285 35.09 -43.12 -22.36
CA VAL A 285 35.31 -41.93 -23.18
C VAL A 285 35.77 -40.73 -22.35
N LYS A 286 36.74 -39.99 -22.89
CA LYS A 286 37.26 -38.73 -22.33
C LYS A 286 36.74 -37.54 -23.15
N LEU A 287 35.85 -36.75 -22.58
CA LEU A 287 35.42 -35.49 -23.20
C LEU A 287 36.43 -34.39 -22.87
N LYS A 288 37.09 -33.84 -23.89
CA LYS A 288 38.08 -32.76 -23.76
C LYS A 288 37.56 -31.47 -24.40
N ARG A 289 38.06 -30.31 -23.90
CA ARG A 289 37.80 -29.01 -24.56
C ARG A 289 38.54 -28.88 -25.89
N LYS A 290 39.75 -29.42 -25.93
CA LYS A 290 40.61 -29.57 -27.12
C LYS A 290 41.37 -30.87 -27.01
N LEU A 291 41.63 -31.53 -28.14
CA LEU A 291 42.33 -32.83 -28.15
C LEU A 291 43.76 -32.73 -27.63
N GLU A 292 44.44 -31.61 -27.92
CA GLU A 292 45.79 -31.27 -27.44
C GLU A 292 45.91 -31.19 -25.90
N TYR A 293 44.81 -30.96 -25.18
CA TYR A 293 44.87 -30.78 -23.74
C TYR A 293 45.07 -32.13 -23.02
N ARG A 294 45.96 -32.14 -22.02
CA ARG A 294 46.18 -33.32 -21.17
C ARG A 294 44.97 -33.64 -20.28
N GLY A 295 44.31 -32.60 -19.76
CA GLY A 295 43.13 -32.73 -18.90
C GLY A 295 41.85 -33.07 -19.67
N HIS A 296 40.93 -33.76 -19.01
CA HIS A 296 39.58 -34.05 -19.49
C HIS A 296 38.54 -33.29 -18.67
N VAL A 297 37.39 -32.98 -19.28
CA VAL A 297 36.25 -32.32 -18.62
C VAL A 297 35.35 -33.35 -17.95
N VAL A 298 35.06 -34.44 -18.66
CA VAL A 298 34.28 -35.58 -18.17
C VAL A 298 35.00 -36.84 -18.61
N PHE A 299 35.05 -37.83 -17.72
CA PHE A 299 35.60 -39.14 -17.98
C PHE A 299 34.67 -40.17 -17.36
N GLU A 300 33.86 -40.79 -18.21
CA GLU A 300 32.81 -41.72 -17.81
C GLU A 300 32.75 -42.88 -18.81
N PRO A 301 32.41 -44.10 -18.37
CA PRO A 301 31.98 -45.16 -19.28
C PRO A 301 30.63 -44.79 -19.90
N ILE A 302 30.40 -45.22 -21.13
CA ILE A 302 29.20 -44.97 -21.95
C ILE A 302 28.68 -46.31 -22.48
N ARG A 303 27.36 -46.44 -22.62
CA ARG A 303 26.72 -47.54 -23.36
C ARG A 303 26.46 -47.10 -24.80
N PRO A 304 27.07 -47.74 -25.82
CA PRO A 304 26.88 -47.37 -27.23
C PRO A 304 25.43 -47.48 -27.70
N ASP A 305 24.71 -48.49 -27.21
CA ASP A 305 23.33 -48.83 -27.60
C ASP A 305 22.31 -47.71 -27.36
N PHE A 306 22.63 -46.77 -26.47
CA PHE A 306 21.75 -45.65 -26.12
C PHE A 306 22.03 -44.38 -26.93
N ILE A 307 23.12 -44.35 -27.70
CA ILE A 307 23.57 -43.18 -28.47
C ILE A 307 23.40 -43.40 -29.98
N GLN A 308 23.54 -44.66 -30.41
CA GLN A 308 23.46 -45.08 -31.82
C GLN A 308 22.03 -45.39 -32.26
#